data_AF-A0A7J9QFQ2-F1
#
_entry.id   AF-A0A7J9QFQ2-F1
#
_cell.length_a   1.000
_cell.length_b   1.000
_cell.length_c   1.000
_cell.angle_alpha   90.00
_cell.angle_beta   90.00
_cell.angle_gamma   90.00
#
_symmetry.space_group_name_H-M   'P 1'
#
loop_
_entity.id
_entity.type
_entity.pdbx_description
1 polymer ?
#
loop_
_entity_poly.entity_id
_entity_poly.type
_entity_poly.pdbx_seq_one_letter_code
_entity_poly.pdbx_strand_id
1 'polypeptide(L)'
;MSESVFDTRKLTDVYDEIRKVYLSDNRPWIIGFSGGKDSTCLVQLVWNALSELSDEKLQKPVYVISSDTLVESPQIAARITGSLNKMEKHGQEQNLPLSTNLLRPKIEDTFWVRLLGLGYPAPTVMFRWCTDMLKINNADRFIEEKVSEYGEAIVLLGMRKSESISRHQTMNLYKIDNSLLSRHSKFAQTYIYTPIEDFSAEDVWNYLLQNKNPWNENNRDLLALYQDANASECPLVVDTSTPSCGGGRFGCWTCTVVDKQSYLNNLIENGEEWMEILAELREELKQTQDPQAWEKVREKKRRNGKVELKTHDVKCTKCSTVINDVSLKNCPVCLEKENVEIPLIRYTPGPYTMKFRREYLEKLLVGQVKIQKQKNDPDMELILKEEIHEIQRIWRMEQGDWQNSAYQIYEKITGIKLESAKEDLG
;
A
#
# COMPACT_ATOMS: atom_id res chain seq x y z
N MET A 1 11.62 -26.93 -2.53
CA MET A 1 10.25 -27.12 -2.03
C MET A 1 10.27 -26.75 -0.55
N SER A 2 9.39 -25.86 -0.11
CA SER A 2 9.14 -25.69 1.32
C SER A 2 8.37 -26.91 1.80
N GLU A 3 8.84 -27.58 2.85
CA GLU A 3 8.06 -28.63 3.51
C GLU A 3 6.72 -28.05 4.00
N SER A 4 5.63 -28.82 3.86
CA SER A 4 4.33 -28.38 4.34
C SER A 4 4.31 -28.42 5.86
N VAL A 5 3.78 -27.38 6.49
CA VAL A 5 3.57 -27.40 7.95
C VAL A 5 2.64 -28.55 8.37
N PHE A 6 1.75 -28.97 7.47
CA PHE A 6 0.76 -30.01 7.75
C PHE A 6 1.32 -31.45 7.72
N ASP A 7 2.56 -31.63 7.27
CA ASP A 7 3.28 -32.91 7.38
C ASP A 7 3.68 -33.22 8.84
N THR A 8 3.81 -32.18 9.67
CA THR A 8 4.28 -32.29 11.06
C THR A 8 3.25 -31.85 12.10
N ARG A 9 2.26 -31.05 11.69
CA ARG A 9 1.28 -30.42 12.59
C ARG A 9 -0.14 -30.54 12.03
N LYS A 10 -1.13 -30.83 12.87
CA LYS A 10 -2.54 -30.83 12.44
C LYS A 10 -3.12 -29.43 12.51
N LEU A 11 -4.13 -29.17 11.68
CA LEU A 11 -4.88 -27.91 11.73
C LEU A 11 -5.51 -27.66 13.12
N THR A 12 -5.95 -28.73 13.81
CA THR A 12 -6.45 -28.65 15.18
C THR A 12 -5.41 -28.08 16.14
N ASP A 13 -4.13 -28.44 15.97
CA ASP A 13 -3.04 -27.94 16.80
C ASP A 13 -2.82 -26.44 16.58
N VAL A 14 -3.09 -25.93 15.37
CA VAL A 14 -3.07 -24.49 15.05
C VAL A 14 -4.19 -23.76 15.78
N TYR A 15 -5.42 -24.29 15.73
CA TYR A 15 -6.54 -23.71 16.47
C TYR A 15 -6.34 -23.73 17.98
N ASP A 16 -5.81 -24.83 18.53
CA ASP A 16 -5.50 -24.94 19.95
C ASP A 16 -4.42 -23.96 20.41
N GLU A 17 -3.39 -23.73 19.58
CA GLU A 17 -2.39 -22.70 19.85
C GLU A 17 -3.00 -21.31 19.88
N ILE A 18 -3.80 -20.95 18.88
CA ILE A 18 -4.48 -19.66 18.81
C ILE A 18 -5.36 -19.46 20.05
N ARG A 19 -6.17 -20.46 20.42
CA ARG A 19 -6.98 -20.43 21.65
C ARG A 19 -6.13 -20.26 22.90
N LYS A 20 -5.01 -20.99 23.01
CA LYS A 20 -4.09 -20.90 24.15
C LYS A 20 -3.51 -19.49 24.28
N VAL A 21 -3.08 -18.87 23.19
CA VAL A 21 -2.57 -17.49 23.21
C VAL A 21 -3.70 -16.51 23.55
N TYR A 22 -4.89 -16.67 22.97
CA TYR A 22 -6.04 -15.81 23.23
C TYR A 22 -6.41 -15.79 24.72
N LEU A 23 -6.47 -16.97 25.35
CA LEU A 23 -6.85 -17.16 26.76
C LEU A 23 -5.72 -16.87 27.76
N SER A 24 -4.50 -16.63 27.30
CA SER A 24 -3.34 -16.43 28.19
C SER A 24 -3.33 -15.08 28.90
N ASP A 25 -4.07 -14.09 28.37
CA ASP A 25 -4.12 -12.73 28.87
C ASP A 25 -5.37 -11.98 28.37
N ASN A 26 -5.56 -10.74 28.84
CA ASN A 26 -6.67 -9.87 28.45
C ASN A 26 -6.28 -8.76 27.46
N ARG A 27 -5.07 -8.80 26.87
CA ARG A 27 -4.57 -7.73 25.99
C ARG A 27 -5.32 -7.74 24.67
N PRO A 28 -5.84 -6.60 24.15
CA PRO A 28 -6.54 -6.58 22.88
C PRO A 28 -5.71 -7.19 21.74
N TRP A 29 -6.39 -7.88 20.82
CA TRP A 29 -5.79 -8.36 19.59
C TRP A 29 -6.04 -7.39 18.45
N ILE A 30 -5.01 -7.06 17.69
CA ILE A 30 -5.08 -6.19 16.51
C ILE A 30 -4.61 -7.01 15.31
N ILE A 31 -5.52 -7.40 14.43
CA ILE A 31 -5.22 -8.22 13.25
C ILE A 31 -5.06 -7.30 12.04
N GLY A 32 -3.88 -7.34 11.41
CA GLY A 32 -3.63 -6.64 10.15
C GLY A 32 -4.28 -7.37 8.96
N PHE A 33 -5.29 -6.77 8.35
CA PHE A 33 -6.00 -7.31 7.20
C PHE A 33 -5.78 -6.47 5.94
N SER A 34 -5.25 -7.08 4.87
CA SER A 34 -4.98 -6.40 3.60
C SER A 34 -5.84 -6.90 2.45
N GLY A 35 -6.79 -7.81 2.69
CA GLY A 35 -7.57 -8.47 1.64
C GLY A 35 -6.77 -9.46 0.78
N GLY A 36 -5.51 -9.75 1.12
CA GLY A 36 -4.67 -10.75 0.45
C GLY A 36 -4.87 -12.15 1.00
N LYS A 37 -4.24 -13.16 0.39
CA LYS A 37 -4.35 -14.57 0.81
C LYS A 37 -3.89 -14.79 2.26
N ASP A 38 -2.74 -14.24 2.64
CA ASP A 38 -2.13 -14.53 3.93
C ASP A 38 -2.93 -13.89 5.08
N SER A 39 -3.35 -12.63 4.92
CA SER A 39 -4.21 -11.96 5.90
C SER A 39 -5.61 -12.55 5.96
N THR A 40 -6.17 -13.00 4.83
CA THR A 40 -7.47 -13.70 4.80
C THR A 40 -7.38 -15.02 5.57
N CYS A 41 -6.34 -15.81 5.32
CA CYS A 41 -6.10 -17.07 6.04
C CYS A 41 -5.93 -16.82 7.54
N LEU A 42 -5.16 -15.79 7.94
CA LEU A 42 -5.00 -15.42 9.35
C LEU A 42 -6.34 -15.12 10.03
N VAL A 43 -7.18 -14.26 9.42
CA VAL A 43 -8.49 -13.91 10.02
C VAL A 43 -9.39 -15.15 10.09
N GLN A 44 -9.41 -16.01 9.06
CA GLN A 44 -10.19 -17.26 9.08
C GLN A 44 -9.71 -18.21 10.18
N LEU A 45 -8.39 -18.36 10.36
CA LEU A 45 -7.82 -19.22 11.40
C LEU A 45 -8.20 -18.72 12.80
N VAL A 46 -8.06 -17.42 13.05
CA VAL A 46 -8.44 -16.80 14.32
C VAL A 46 -9.93 -16.93 14.57
N TRP A 47 -10.75 -16.61 13.56
CA TRP A 47 -12.21 -16.70 13.66
C TRP A 47 -12.65 -18.11 14.05
N ASN A 48 -12.23 -19.13 13.28
CA ASN A 48 -12.63 -20.52 13.53
C ASN A 48 -12.14 -21.02 14.90
N ALA A 49 -10.94 -20.63 15.32
CA ALA A 49 -10.42 -21.00 16.63
C ALA A 49 -11.26 -20.41 17.78
N LEU A 50 -11.71 -19.16 17.64
CA LEU A 50 -12.51 -18.45 18.64
C LEU A 50 -13.98 -18.85 18.64
N SER A 51 -14.58 -19.17 17.48
CA SER A 51 -15.97 -19.63 17.38
C SER A 51 -16.25 -20.94 18.10
N GLU A 52 -15.22 -21.73 18.42
CA GLU A 52 -15.33 -22.97 19.20
C GLU A 52 -15.22 -22.73 20.73
N LEU A 53 -14.91 -21.51 21.17
CA LEU A 53 -14.91 -21.15 22.58
C LEU A 53 -16.32 -20.81 23.06
N SER A 54 -16.57 -21.00 24.35
CA SER A 54 -17.83 -20.55 24.97
C SER A 54 -17.83 -19.04 25.17
N ASP A 55 -19.01 -18.43 25.14
CA ASP A 55 -19.20 -16.97 25.25
C ASP A 55 -18.52 -16.38 26.50
N GLU A 56 -18.46 -17.12 27.61
CA GLU A 56 -17.81 -16.64 28.84
C GLU A 56 -16.30 -16.47 28.68
N LYS A 57 -15.67 -17.18 27.74
CA LYS A 57 -14.24 -17.09 27.45
C LYS A 57 -13.89 -16.01 26.44
N LEU A 58 -14.87 -15.46 25.73
CA LEU A 58 -14.71 -14.46 24.67
C LEU A 58 -14.75 -13.01 25.21
N GLN A 59 -13.98 -12.74 26.27
CA GLN A 59 -14.01 -11.44 26.97
C GLN A 59 -13.11 -10.37 26.34
N LYS A 60 -12.21 -10.78 25.45
CA LYS A 60 -11.12 -9.93 24.95
C LYS A 60 -11.43 -9.40 23.55
N PRO A 61 -11.33 -8.07 23.33
CA PRO A 61 -11.63 -7.48 22.04
C PRO A 61 -10.59 -7.85 20.98
N VAL A 62 -11.09 -8.06 19.77
CA VAL A 62 -10.33 -8.35 18.55
C VAL A 62 -10.66 -7.27 17.52
N TYR A 63 -9.65 -6.50 17.12
CA TYR A 63 -9.77 -5.45 16.11
C TYR A 63 -9.16 -5.92 14.81
N VAL A 64 -9.94 -6.01 13.74
CA VAL A 64 -9.44 -6.26 12.38
C VAL A 64 -9.23 -4.91 11.71
N ILE A 65 -7.98 -4.54 11.50
CA ILE A 65 -7.63 -3.25 10.89
C ILE A 65 -7.24 -3.43 9.44
N SER A 66 -7.68 -2.51 8.58
CA SER A 66 -7.23 -2.39 7.20
C SER A 66 -6.88 -0.95 6.88
N SER A 67 -6.02 -0.72 5.90
CA SER A 67 -5.65 0.63 5.45
C SER A 67 -6.28 0.96 4.11
N ASP A 68 -7.12 1.99 4.10
CA ASP A 68 -7.59 2.65 2.88
C ASP A 68 -6.59 3.76 2.53
N THR A 69 -5.80 3.53 1.48
CA THR A 69 -4.79 4.50 1.04
C THR A 69 -5.38 5.64 0.21
N LEU A 70 -6.69 5.61 -0.09
CA LEU A 70 -7.42 6.53 -0.98
C LEU A 70 -6.97 6.49 -2.45
N VAL A 71 -6.02 5.61 -2.79
CA VAL A 71 -5.51 5.40 -4.15
C VAL A 71 -5.49 3.93 -4.53
N GLU A 72 -6.16 3.07 -3.76
CA GLU A 72 -6.43 1.68 -4.15
C GLU A 72 -7.26 1.65 -5.44
N SER A 73 -7.09 0.63 -6.28
CA SER A 73 -8.01 0.42 -7.40
C SER A 73 -9.45 0.31 -6.87
N PRO A 74 -10.46 0.96 -7.48
CA PRO A 74 -11.81 1.02 -6.91
C PRO A 74 -12.44 -0.34 -6.60
N GLN A 75 -12.21 -1.35 -7.43
CA GLN A 75 -12.68 -2.71 -7.17
C GLN A 75 -12.01 -3.36 -5.94
N ILE A 76 -10.72 -3.10 -5.72
CA ILE A 76 -9.98 -3.57 -4.55
C ILE A 76 -10.48 -2.85 -3.29
N ALA A 77 -10.67 -1.54 -3.35
CA ALA A 77 -11.23 -0.75 -2.25
C ALA A 77 -12.63 -1.24 -1.85
N ALA A 78 -13.49 -1.48 -2.84
CA ALA A 78 -14.84 -2.01 -2.65
C ALA A 78 -14.82 -3.43 -2.06
N ARG A 79 -13.93 -4.29 -2.55
CA ARG A 79 -13.74 -5.64 -2.01
C ARG A 79 -13.32 -5.60 -0.54
N ILE A 80 -12.28 -4.85 -0.20
CA ILE A 80 -11.78 -4.74 1.18
C ILE A 80 -12.88 -4.22 2.11
N THR A 81 -13.55 -3.13 1.73
CA THR A 81 -14.64 -2.54 2.52
C THR A 81 -15.81 -3.52 2.68
N GLY A 82 -16.18 -4.21 1.59
CA GLY A 82 -17.20 -5.24 1.62
C GLY A 82 -16.85 -6.42 2.53
N SER A 83 -15.60 -6.88 2.51
CA SER A 83 -15.12 -7.95 3.39
C SER A 83 -15.17 -7.53 4.87
N LEU A 84 -14.72 -6.31 5.19
CA LEU A 84 -14.79 -5.80 6.58
C LEU A 84 -16.24 -5.69 7.07
N ASN A 85 -17.15 -5.16 6.26
CA ASN A 85 -18.56 -5.07 6.62
C ASN A 85 -19.19 -6.45 6.86
N LYS A 86 -18.82 -7.45 6.04
CA LYS A 86 -19.26 -8.84 6.25
C LYS A 86 -18.65 -9.44 7.51
N MET A 87 -17.38 -9.20 7.80
CA MET A 87 -16.72 -9.64 9.04
C MET A 87 -17.40 -9.04 10.26
N GLU A 88 -17.68 -7.74 10.27
CA GLU A 88 -18.39 -7.07 11.37
C GLU A 88 -19.75 -7.74 11.60
N LYS A 89 -20.56 -7.85 10.53
CA LYS A 89 -21.92 -8.39 10.60
C LYS A 89 -21.94 -9.84 11.09
N HIS A 90 -21.17 -10.73 10.48
CA HIS A 90 -21.18 -12.15 10.87
C HIS A 90 -20.50 -12.38 12.22
N GLY A 91 -19.57 -11.51 12.62
CA GLY A 91 -18.93 -11.56 13.93
C GLY A 91 -19.95 -11.30 15.02
N GLN A 92 -20.80 -10.28 14.83
CA GLN A 92 -21.92 -9.97 15.72
C GLN A 92 -22.96 -11.10 15.74
N GLU A 93 -23.32 -11.68 14.59
CA GLU A 93 -24.25 -12.82 14.53
C GLU A 93 -23.76 -14.06 15.28
N GLN A 94 -22.44 -14.22 15.44
CA GLN A 94 -21.79 -15.32 16.15
C GLN A 94 -21.30 -14.94 17.56
N ASN A 95 -21.69 -13.76 18.07
CA ASN A 95 -21.23 -13.23 19.37
C ASN A 95 -19.70 -13.19 19.54
N LEU A 96 -18.94 -13.06 18.44
CA LEU A 96 -17.50 -12.88 18.51
C LEU A 96 -17.18 -11.44 18.93
N PRO A 97 -16.18 -11.21 19.80
CA PRO A 97 -15.74 -9.88 20.22
C PRO A 97 -14.86 -9.23 19.14
N LEU A 98 -15.28 -9.32 17.88
CA LEU A 98 -14.57 -8.86 16.70
C LEU A 98 -15.20 -7.58 16.17
N SER A 99 -14.38 -6.56 15.97
CA SER A 99 -14.75 -5.31 15.29
C SER A 99 -13.74 -4.98 14.19
N THR A 100 -14.17 -4.20 13.22
CA THR A 100 -13.40 -3.85 12.03
C THR A 100 -13.16 -2.34 11.97
N ASN A 101 -11.94 -1.96 11.60
CA ASN A 101 -11.54 -0.55 11.52
C ASN A 101 -10.83 -0.28 10.20
N LEU A 102 -11.45 0.53 9.35
CA LEU A 102 -10.83 1.04 8.13
C LEU A 102 -10.05 2.31 8.46
N LEU A 103 -8.72 2.20 8.45
CA LEU A 103 -7.81 3.29 8.80
C LEU A 103 -7.48 4.11 7.55
N ARG A 104 -7.48 5.44 7.70
CA ARG A 104 -7.16 6.38 6.63
C ARG A 104 -5.99 7.30 7.02
N PRO A 105 -5.17 7.72 6.03
CA PRO A 105 -4.12 8.72 6.25
C PRO A 105 -4.75 10.04 6.69
N LYS A 106 -3.99 10.82 7.47
CA LYS A 106 -4.31 12.24 7.65
C LYS A 106 -4.26 12.94 6.29
N ILE A 107 -5.01 14.03 6.13
CA ILE A 107 -5.05 14.76 4.86
C ILE A 107 -3.63 15.18 4.40
N GLU A 108 -2.79 15.66 5.31
CA GLU A 108 -1.40 16.03 5.05
C GLU A 108 -0.49 14.86 4.56
N ASP A 109 -0.90 13.62 4.84
CA ASP A 109 -0.20 12.38 4.49
C ASP A 109 -0.68 11.76 3.18
N THR A 110 -1.83 12.20 2.64
CA THR A 110 -2.43 11.56 1.47
C THR A 110 -1.53 11.64 0.24
N PHE A 111 -1.77 10.73 -0.72
CA PHE A 111 -0.93 10.61 -1.90
C PHE A 111 -0.83 11.92 -2.69
N TRP A 112 -1.96 12.59 -2.93
CA TRP A 112 -2.00 13.80 -3.73
C TRP A 112 -1.49 15.02 -2.98
N VAL A 113 -1.70 15.12 -1.67
CA VAL A 113 -1.12 16.22 -0.88
C VAL A 113 0.42 16.10 -0.83
N ARG A 114 0.95 14.89 -0.63
CA ARG A 114 2.40 14.66 -0.70
C ARG A 114 2.96 14.96 -2.10
N LEU A 115 2.31 14.47 -3.16
CA LEU A 115 2.81 14.60 -4.53
C LEU A 115 2.59 16.00 -5.12
N LEU A 116 1.36 16.51 -5.12
CA LEU A 116 0.99 17.78 -5.75
C LEU A 116 1.19 18.97 -4.81
N GLY A 117 0.90 18.82 -3.52
CA GLY A 117 1.12 19.86 -2.52
C GLY A 117 2.62 20.08 -2.28
N LEU A 118 3.30 19.04 -1.79
CA LEU A 118 4.71 19.12 -1.36
C LEU A 118 5.72 18.79 -2.46
N GLY A 119 5.27 18.30 -3.62
CA GLY A 119 6.15 17.96 -4.74
C GLY A 119 6.92 16.65 -4.55
N TYR A 120 6.44 15.71 -3.73
CA TYR A 120 7.13 14.42 -3.57
C TYR A 120 7.17 13.68 -4.92
N PRO A 121 8.33 13.07 -5.27
CA PRO A 121 8.41 12.29 -6.49
C PRO A 121 7.56 11.02 -6.42
N ALA A 122 7.18 10.51 -7.58
CA ALA A 122 6.49 9.23 -7.70
C ALA A 122 7.31 8.11 -6.99
N PRO A 123 6.67 7.24 -6.20
CA PRO A 123 7.38 6.22 -5.41
C PRO A 123 8.25 5.30 -6.25
N THR A 124 9.49 5.06 -5.82
CA THR A 124 10.42 4.11 -6.46
C THR A 124 10.79 3.00 -5.49
N VAL A 125 11.48 1.95 -5.98
CA VAL A 125 11.99 0.87 -5.13
C VAL A 125 12.80 1.39 -3.94
N MET A 126 13.59 2.44 -4.15
CA MET A 126 14.48 3.06 -3.15
C MET A 126 13.82 4.18 -2.33
N PHE A 127 12.66 4.66 -2.75
CA PHE A 127 11.98 5.79 -2.12
C PHE A 127 10.47 5.56 -2.09
N ARG A 128 10.04 4.70 -1.16
CA ARG A 128 8.66 4.22 -0.98
C ARG A 128 7.91 4.97 0.12
N TRP A 129 7.97 6.30 0.09
CA TRP A 129 7.33 7.16 1.10
C TRP A 129 5.83 6.87 1.29
N CYS A 130 5.14 6.37 0.26
CA CYS A 130 3.74 6.00 0.33
C CYS A 130 3.47 4.82 1.29
N THR A 131 4.44 3.93 1.50
CA THR A 131 4.28 2.79 2.43
C THR A 131 4.22 3.29 3.87
N ASP A 132 5.15 4.17 4.23
CA ASP A 132 5.22 4.74 5.57
C ASP A 132 3.97 5.60 5.85
N MET A 133 3.67 6.55 4.95
CA MET A 133 2.62 7.55 5.18
C MET A 133 1.20 6.99 5.03
N LEU A 134 0.94 6.14 4.03
CA LEU A 134 -0.42 5.70 3.71
C LEU A 134 -0.80 4.38 4.39
N LYS A 135 0.17 3.62 4.93
CA LYS A 135 -0.08 2.31 5.53
C LYS A 135 0.45 2.23 6.96
N ILE A 136 1.76 2.37 7.14
CA ILE A 136 2.40 2.12 8.44
C ILE A 136 1.93 3.14 9.50
N ASN A 137 1.97 4.43 9.18
CA ASN A 137 1.56 5.49 10.12
C ASN A 137 0.10 5.37 10.57
N ASN A 138 -0.77 4.81 9.73
CA ASN A 138 -2.17 4.60 10.07
C ASN A 138 -2.34 3.49 11.10
N ALA A 139 -1.70 2.36 10.87
CA ALA A 139 -1.68 1.26 11.83
C ALA A 139 -0.98 1.68 13.14
N ASP A 140 0.14 2.39 13.04
CA ASP A 140 0.89 2.89 14.21
C ASP A 140 0.01 3.77 15.10
N ARG A 141 -0.73 4.73 14.53
CA ARG A 141 -1.67 5.57 15.28
C ARG A 141 -2.72 4.75 16.02
N PHE A 142 -3.28 3.74 15.36
CA PHE A 142 -4.30 2.87 15.96
C PHE A 142 -3.70 2.01 17.07
N ILE A 143 -2.50 1.47 16.88
CA ILE A 143 -1.78 0.70 17.90
C ILE A 143 -1.49 1.59 19.11
N GLU A 144 -0.98 2.80 18.90
CA GLU A 144 -0.71 3.78 19.98
C GLU A 144 -1.99 4.12 20.76
N GLU A 145 -3.12 4.34 20.07
CA GLU A 145 -4.42 4.58 20.70
C GLU A 145 -4.83 3.41 21.59
N LYS A 146 -4.75 2.17 21.09
CA LYS A 146 -5.14 0.97 21.85
C LYS A 146 -4.18 0.64 22.97
N VAL A 147 -2.88 0.87 22.80
CA VAL A 147 -1.89 0.75 23.89
C VAL A 147 -2.16 1.81 24.96
N SER A 148 -2.55 3.03 24.59
CA SER A 148 -2.93 4.06 25.57
C SER A 148 -4.22 3.69 26.34
N GLU A 149 -5.15 2.97 25.70
CA GLU A 149 -6.42 2.56 26.29
C GLU A 149 -6.27 1.33 27.20
N TYR A 150 -5.49 0.33 26.77
CA TYR A 150 -5.40 -1.00 27.41
C TYR A 150 -4.05 -1.28 28.09
N GLY A 151 -3.06 -0.40 27.97
CA GLY A 151 -1.71 -0.55 28.50
C GLY A 151 -0.80 -1.41 27.62
N GLU A 152 -1.26 -2.55 27.12
CA GLU A 152 -0.52 -3.39 26.17
C GLU A 152 -1.43 -3.91 25.05
N ALA A 153 -0.86 -4.31 23.91
CA ALA A 153 -1.60 -4.90 22.80
C ALA A 153 -0.81 -6.03 22.12
N ILE A 154 -1.53 -6.96 21.46
CA ILE A 154 -0.91 -8.00 20.61
C ILE A 154 -1.36 -7.78 19.17
N VAL A 155 -0.40 -7.58 18.27
CA VAL A 155 -0.63 -7.43 16.83
C VAL A 155 -0.44 -8.78 16.14
N LEU A 156 -1.47 -9.23 15.43
CA LEU A 156 -1.44 -10.46 14.66
C LEU A 156 -1.12 -10.15 13.19
N LEU A 157 -0.08 -10.79 12.66
CA LEU A 157 0.39 -10.55 11.29
C LEU A 157 0.46 -11.86 10.48
N GLY A 158 0.06 -11.78 9.22
CA GLY A 158 0.13 -12.88 8.26
C GLY A 158 1.52 -13.07 7.66
N MET A 159 2.57 -12.94 8.47
CA MET A 159 3.96 -13.06 8.03
C MET A 159 4.41 -14.52 8.00
N ARG A 160 5.18 -14.90 6.98
CA ARG A 160 5.71 -16.26 6.81
C ARG A 160 7.22 -16.23 6.61
N LYS A 161 7.95 -17.14 7.25
CA LYS A 161 9.42 -17.27 7.17
C LYS A 161 9.88 -17.55 5.75
N SER A 162 9.11 -18.34 5.00
CA SER A 162 9.37 -18.70 3.61
C SER A 162 9.17 -17.54 2.62
N GLU A 163 8.67 -16.37 3.05
CA GLU A 163 8.40 -15.25 2.15
C GLU A 163 9.68 -14.51 1.73
N SER A 164 10.67 -14.38 2.62
CA SER A 164 12.01 -13.86 2.28
C SER A 164 13.03 -14.08 3.41
N ILE A 165 14.31 -14.16 3.06
CA ILE A 165 15.42 -14.24 4.02
C ILE A 165 15.43 -13.05 4.98
N SER A 166 15.19 -11.84 4.46
CA SER A 166 15.18 -10.62 5.28
C SER A 166 14.05 -10.64 6.32
N ARG A 167 12.84 -11.11 5.96
CA ARG A 167 11.74 -11.27 6.93
C ARG A 167 12.07 -12.29 7.99
N HIS A 168 12.66 -13.43 7.61
CA HIS A 168 13.08 -14.46 8.57
C HIS A 168 14.09 -13.91 9.60
N GLN A 169 15.08 -13.14 9.15
CA GLN A 169 16.06 -12.50 10.04
C GLN A 169 15.38 -11.52 11.02
N THR A 170 14.50 -10.66 10.53
CA THR A 170 13.76 -9.71 11.37
C THR A 170 12.89 -10.41 12.41
N MET A 171 12.20 -11.49 12.04
CA MET A 171 11.39 -12.26 13.00
C MET A 171 12.24 -12.84 14.13
N ASN A 172 13.41 -13.39 13.81
CA ASN A 172 14.31 -13.96 14.81
C ASN A 172 14.93 -12.89 15.74
N LEU A 173 15.17 -11.67 15.25
CA LEU A 173 15.73 -10.58 16.04
C LEU A 173 14.83 -10.14 17.22
N TYR A 174 13.51 -10.20 17.03
CA TYR A 174 12.54 -9.75 18.04
C TYR A 174 11.85 -10.89 18.79
N LYS A 175 12.25 -12.14 18.52
CA LYS A 175 11.68 -13.33 19.16
C LYS A 175 11.93 -13.30 20.66
N ILE A 176 10.91 -13.67 21.43
CA ILE A 176 11.04 -13.88 22.88
C ILE A 176 11.23 -15.37 23.12
N ASP A 177 12.32 -15.74 23.80
CA ASP A 177 12.60 -17.15 24.10
C ASP A 177 11.47 -17.79 24.90
N ASN A 178 11.10 -19.01 24.50
CA ASN A 178 10.00 -19.80 25.09
C ASN A 178 8.62 -19.14 25.04
N SER A 179 8.41 -18.18 24.13
CA SER A 179 7.12 -17.54 23.89
C SER A 179 6.68 -17.71 22.43
N LEU A 180 5.37 -17.78 22.21
CA LEU A 180 4.76 -17.67 20.89
C LEU A 180 4.67 -16.21 20.41
N LEU A 181 4.94 -15.27 21.31
CA LEU A 181 4.93 -13.83 21.04
C LEU A 181 6.34 -13.31 20.79
N SER A 182 6.45 -12.34 19.89
CA SER A 182 7.66 -11.56 19.64
C SER A 182 7.45 -10.10 20.08
N ARG A 183 8.52 -9.33 20.24
CA ARG A 183 8.42 -7.88 20.54
C ARG A 183 8.11 -7.09 19.28
N HIS A 184 7.33 -6.03 19.39
CA HIS A 184 7.19 -5.06 18.30
C HIS A 184 8.48 -4.23 18.17
N SER A 185 8.90 -3.93 16.94
CA SER A 185 10.16 -3.21 16.68
C SER A 185 10.13 -1.75 17.14
N LYS A 186 8.95 -1.12 17.11
CA LYS A 186 8.75 0.30 17.44
C LYS A 186 8.09 0.55 18.81
N PHE A 187 7.26 -0.37 19.29
CA PHE A 187 6.37 -0.14 20.43
C PHE A 187 6.68 -1.13 21.55
N ALA A 188 7.27 -0.66 22.65
CA ALA A 188 7.74 -1.54 23.72
C ALA A 188 6.61 -2.32 24.42
N GLN A 189 5.40 -1.75 24.48
CA GLN A 189 4.19 -2.32 25.09
C GLN A 189 3.34 -3.11 24.08
N THR A 190 3.92 -3.47 22.93
CA THR A 190 3.23 -4.21 21.88
C THR A 190 3.99 -5.48 21.54
N TYR A 191 3.23 -6.57 21.39
CA TYR A 191 3.75 -7.87 21.02
C TYR A 191 3.22 -8.28 19.64
N ILE A 192 3.95 -9.14 18.95
CA ILE A 192 3.58 -9.67 17.63
C ILE A 192 3.29 -11.15 17.77
N TYR A 193 2.19 -11.61 17.17
CA TYR A 193 1.86 -13.02 17.03
C TYR A 193 1.67 -13.39 15.55
N THR A 194 2.39 -14.41 15.08
CA THR A 194 2.40 -14.83 13.67
C THR A 194 2.05 -16.32 13.57
N PRO A 195 0.77 -16.70 13.72
CA PRO A 195 0.35 -18.11 13.78
C PRO A 195 0.63 -18.89 12.48
N ILE A 196 0.82 -18.17 11.37
CA ILE A 196 1.14 -18.77 10.06
C ILE A 196 2.63 -18.68 9.71
N GLU A 197 3.52 -18.40 10.66
CA GLU A 197 4.94 -18.15 10.37
C GLU A 197 5.63 -19.27 9.60
N ASP A 198 5.25 -20.52 9.86
CA ASP A 198 5.82 -21.71 9.24
C ASP A 198 5.03 -22.20 8.02
N PHE A 199 3.94 -21.50 7.63
CA PHE A 199 3.13 -21.90 6.48
C PHE A 199 3.88 -21.63 5.17
N SER A 200 3.78 -22.55 4.23
CA SER A 200 4.11 -22.28 2.83
C SER A 200 2.99 -21.50 2.13
N ALA A 201 3.25 -21.03 0.91
CA ALA A 201 2.20 -20.39 0.11
C ALA A 201 1.11 -21.40 -0.30
N GLU A 202 1.48 -22.67 -0.49
CA GLU A 202 0.57 -23.76 -0.81
C GLU A 202 -0.30 -24.12 0.39
N ASP A 203 0.27 -24.17 1.60
CA ASP A 203 -0.49 -24.40 2.84
C ASP A 203 -1.60 -23.36 3.02
N VAL A 204 -1.29 -22.08 2.77
CA VAL A 204 -2.27 -20.99 2.83
C VAL A 204 -3.39 -21.20 1.82
N TRP A 205 -3.06 -21.50 0.56
CA TRP A 205 -4.09 -21.72 -0.47
C TRP A 205 -4.91 -22.97 -0.21
N ASN A 206 -4.28 -24.08 0.17
CA ASN A 206 -4.95 -25.32 0.51
C ASN A 206 -5.94 -25.10 1.66
N TYR A 207 -5.50 -24.39 2.72
CA TYR A 207 -6.39 -24.00 3.81
C TYR A 207 -7.59 -23.20 3.31
N LEU A 208 -7.36 -22.12 2.54
CA LEU A 208 -8.43 -21.25 2.03
C LEU A 208 -9.41 -22.00 1.12
N LEU A 209 -8.94 -22.94 0.30
CA LEU A 209 -9.80 -23.66 -0.65
C LEU A 209 -10.57 -24.82 -0.02
N GLN A 210 -10.06 -25.38 1.08
CA GLN A 210 -10.69 -26.50 1.79
C GLN A 210 -11.60 -26.05 2.94
N ASN A 211 -11.43 -24.84 3.45
CA ASN A 211 -12.20 -24.32 4.58
C ASN A 211 -13.20 -23.25 4.12
N LYS A 212 -14.41 -23.32 4.68
CA LYS A 212 -15.45 -22.31 4.42
C LYS A 212 -15.03 -20.99 5.06
N ASN A 213 -15.19 -19.90 4.31
CA ASN A 213 -15.00 -18.56 4.83
C ASN A 213 -16.11 -18.22 5.86
N PRO A 214 -15.77 -17.81 7.08
CA PRO A 214 -16.74 -17.63 8.16
C PRO A 214 -17.65 -16.40 7.99
N TRP A 215 -17.27 -15.43 7.16
CA TRP A 215 -18.11 -14.28 6.79
C TRP A 215 -18.76 -14.45 5.39
N ASN A 216 -18.92 -15.70 4.96
CA ASN A 216 -19.65 -16.12 3.74
C ASN A 216 -19.12 -15.52 2.42
N GLU A 217 -17.83 -15.22 2.32
CA GLU A 217 -17.19 -14.93 1.03
C GLU A 217 -16.71 -16.20 0.32
N ASN A 218 -16.56 -16.12 -1.00
CA ASN A 218 -16.00 -17.21 -1.77
C ASN A 218 -14.47 -17.05 -1.88
N ASN A 219 -13.74 -17.96 -1.25
CA ASN A 219 -12.27 -17.99 -1.31
C ASN A 219 -11.75 -18.22 -2.74
N ARG A 220 -12.55 -18.79 -3.65
CA ARG A 220 -12.18 -18.91 -5.07
C ARG A 220 -12.14 -17.58 -5.80
N ASP A 221 -12.94 -16.60 -5.39
CA ASP A 221 -12.89 -15.25 -5.98
C ASP A 221 -11.57 -14.57 -5.63
N LEU A 222 -11.02 -14.86 -4.44
CA LEU A 222 -9.67 -14.40 -4.07
C LEU A 222 -8.62 -15.09 -4.94
N LEU A 223 -8.74 -16.39 -5.18
CA LEU A 223 -7.83 -17.10 -6.08
C LEU A 223 -7.86 -16.53 -7.50
N ALA A 224 -9.05 -16.30 -8.05
CA ALA A 224 -9.24 -15.68 -9.37
C ALA A 224 -8.54 -14.31 -9.44
N LEU A 225 -8.68 -13.47 -8.40
CA LEU A 225 -7.97 -12.20 -8.32
C LEU A 225 -6.43 -12.35 -8.41
N TYR A 226 -5.87 -13.36 -7.76
CA TYR A 226 -4.44 -13.65 -7.84
C TYR A 226 -4.01 -14.22 -9.18
N GLN A 227 -4.88 -14.99 -9.85
CA GLN A 227 -4.68 -15.51 -11.20
C GLN A 227 -4.66 -14.36 -12.21
N ASP A 228 -5.63 -13.45 -12.11
CA ASP A 228 -5.69 -12.25 -12.94
C ASP A 228 -4.49 -11.34 -12.71
N ALA A 229 -4.00 -11.22 -11.47
CA ALA A 229 -2.81 -10.41 -11.20
C ALA A 229 -1.50 -11.05 -11.73
N ASN A 230 -1.46 -12.37 -11.93
CA ASN A 230 -0.31 -13.12 -12.43
C ASN A 230 -0.53 -13.51 -13.90
N ALA A 231 -0.45 -12.54 -14.81
CA ALA A 231 -0.56 -12.68 -16.27
C ALA A 231 -0.24 -14.10 -16.82
N SER A 232 -1.26 -14.97 -16.82
CA SER A 232 -1.29 -16.29 -17.47
C SER A 232 -0.38 -17.42 -16.93
N GLU A 233 0.20 -17.34 -15.73
CA GLU A 233 0.99 -18.44 -15.11
C GLU A 233 0.26 -19.16 -13.96
N CYS A 234 -0.99 -19.60 -14.14
CA CYS A 234 -1.65 -20.40 -13.10
C CYS A 234 -2.56 -21.48 -13.71
N PRO A 235 -2.00 -22.61 -14.20
CA PRO A 235 -2.79 -23.82 -14.35
C PRO A 235 -3.24 -24.24 -12.95
N LEU A 236 -4.53 -24.54 -12.78
CA LEU A 236 -5.05 -25.24 -11.61
C LEU A 236 -4.10 -26.41 -11.27
N VAL A 237 -3.50 -26.34 -10.08
CA VAL A 237 -2.46 -27.28 -9.65
C VAL A 237 -3.08 -28.66 -9.50
N VAL A 238 -2.83 -29.53 -10.48
CA VAL A 238 -3.03 -30.99 -10.36
C VAL A 238 -1.69 -31.68 -10.06
N ASP A 239 -0.56 -30.96 -10.18
CA ASP A 239 0.78 -31.53 -9.98
C ASP A 239 1.77 -30.59 -9.26
N THR A 240 2.59 -31.19 -8.39
CA THR A 240 3.58 -30.61 -7.47
C THR A 240 4.74 -29.85 -8.12
N SER A 241 4.86 -29.89 -9.46
CA SER A 241 5.93 -29.25 -10.22
C SER A 241 5.59 -27.84 -10.74
N THR A 242 4.37 -27.33 -10.50
CA THR A 242 3.91 -26.03 -11.02
C THR A 242 4.14 -24.91 -10.00
N PRO A 243 4.75 -23.76 -10.36
CA PRO A 243 4.98 -22.65 -9.44
C PRO A 243 3.68 -22.12 -8.81
N SER A 244 3.67 -21.93 -7.48
CA SER A 244 2.48 -21.45 -6.75
C SER A 244 2.09 -20.01 -7.13
N CYS A 245 0.78 -19.73 -7.20
CA CYS A 245 0.20 -18.45 -7.62
C CYS A 245 0.30 -17.35 -6.53
N GLY A 246 1.47 -17.21 -5.90
CA GLY A 246 1.73 -16.33 -4.75
C GLY A 246 2.27 -14.94 -5.07
N GLY A 247 2.53 -14.63 -6.35
CA GLY A 247 3.24 -13.41 -6.79
C GLY A 247 2.37 -12.21 -7.15
N GLY A 248 1.06 -12.40 -7.34
CA GLY A 248 0.16 -11.39 -7.92
C GLY A 248 0.09 -10.14 -7.07
N ARG A 249 0.51 -9.00 -7.64
CA ARG A 249 0.45 -7.69 -6.98
C ARG A 249 -0.73 -6.88 -7.53
N PHE A 250 -1.80 -6.83 -6.74
CA PHE A 250 -2.93 -5.92 -6.90
C PHE A 250 -2.92 -4.92 -5.73
N GLY A 251 -3.45 -3.71 -5.94
CA GLY A 251 -3.41 -2.64 -4.93
C GLY A 251 -3.67 -1.27 -5.54
N CYS A 252 -2.78 -0.30 -5.27
CA CYS A 252 -2.97 1.07 -5.70
C CYS A 252 -2.75 1.29 -7.19
N TRP A 253 -3.71 1.95 -7.84
CA TRP A 253 -3.65 2.29 -9.26
C TRP A 253 -2.55 3.31 -9.56
N THR A 254 -2.12 4.09 -8.57
CA THR A 254 -1.00 5.04 -8.70
C THR A 254 0.39 4.40 -8.54
N CYS A 255 0.48 3.09 -8.32
CA CYS A 255 1.76 2.43 -8.07
C CYS A 255 2.72 2.50 -9.25
N THR A 256 3.85 3.18 -9.04
CA THR A 256 4.95 3.33 -10.01
C THR A 256 6.20 2.51 -9.62
N VAL A 257 6.15 1.78 -8.49
CA VAL A 257 7.22 0.88 -8.05
C VAL A 257 7.30 -0.36 -8.93
N VAL A 258 6.15 -0.89 -9.35
CA VAL A 258 6.07 -1.94 -10.38
C VAL A 258 6.20 -1.33 -11.76
N ASP A 259 6.75 -2.05 -12.72
CA ASP A 259 6.94 -1.54 -14.09
C ASP A 259 5.65 -1.56 -14.89
N LYS A 260 4.92 -2.69 -14.86
CA LYS A 260 3.59 -2.84 -15.46
C LYS A 260 2.56 -3.15 -14.38
N GLN A 261 1.37 -2.57 -14.50
CA GLN A 261 0.22 -2.93 -13.67
C GLN A 261 -0.65 -3.94 -14.41
N SER A 262 -0.25 -5.21 -14.40
CA SER A 262 -0.97 -6.29 -15.08
C SER A 262 -2.43 -6.39 -14.63
N TYR A 263 -2.70 -6.17 -13.33
CA TYR A 263 -4.06 -6.17 -12.81
C TYR A 263 -4.95 -5.11 -13.46
N LEU A 264 -4.47 -3.86 -13.57
CA LEU A 264 -5.25 -2.78 -14.18
C LEU A 264 -5.51 -3.07 -15.67
N ASN A 265 -4.50 -3.57 -16.39
CA ASN A 265 -4.64 -3.95 -17.79
C ASN A 265 -5.67 -5.07 -17.98
N ASN A 266 -5.65 -6.09 -17.12
CA ASN A 266 -6.58 -7.21 -17.24
C ASN A 266 -8.03 -6.78 -16.95
N LEU A 267 -8.25 -5.80 -16.07
CA LEU A 267 -9.58 -5.23 -15.86
C LEU A 267 -10.09 -4.45 -17.08
N ILE A 268 -9.20 -3.68 -17.73
CA ILE A 268 -9.51 -2.99 -18.97
C ILE A 268 -9.90 -4.00 -20.06
N GLU A 269 -9.10 -5.06 -20.24
CA GLU A 269 -9.37 -6.14 -21.20
C GLU A 269 -10.68 -6.89 -20.89
N ASN A 270 -11.09 -6.96 -19.63
CA ASN A 270 -12.33 -7.59 -19.17
C ASN A 270 -13.55 -6.64 -19.15
N GLY A 271 -13.46 -5.45 -19.76
CA GLY A 271 -14.59 -4.55 -20.02
C GLY A 271 -14.69 -3.33 -19.10
N GLU A 272 -13.72 -3.09 -18.21
CA GLU A 272 -13.66 -1.88 -17.38
C GLU A 272 -12.86 -0.76 -18.10
N GLU A 273 -13.25 -0.41 -19.33
CA GLU A 273 -12.54 0.53 -20.22
C GLU A 273 -12.24 1.90 -19.57
N TRP A 274 -13.08 2.36 -18.64
CA TRP A 274 -12.86 3.62 -17.92
C TRP A 274 -11.56 3.64 -17.10
N MET A 275 -11.01 2.47 -16.78
CA MET A 275 -9.72 2.34 -16.09
C MET A 275 -8.52 2.73 -16.96
N GLU A 276 -8.68 2.84 -18.29
CA GLU A 276 -7.63 3.37 -19.18
C GLU A 276 -7.17 4.76 -18.72
N ILE A 277 -8.10 5.59 -18.23
CA ILE A 277 -7.79 6.92 -17.69
C ILE A 277 -6.83 6.82 -16.50
N LEU A 278 -7.02 5.84 -15.61
CA LEU A 278 -6.12 5.61 -14.47
C LEU A 278 -4.75 5.11 -14.95
N ALA A 279 -4.74 4.24 -15.96
CA ALA A 279 -3.51 3.69 -16.53
C ALA A 279 -2.66 4.79 -17.18
N GLU A 280 -3.28 5.70 -17.95
CA GLU A 280 -2.63 6.86 -18.58
C GLU A 280 -2.00 7.79 -17.54
N LEU A 281 -2.76 8.17 -16.51
CA LEU A 281 -2.27 9.01 -15.41
C LEU A 281 -1.07 8.37 -14.70
N ARG A 282 -1.20 7.08 -14.37
CA ARG A 282 -0.11 6.33 -13.72
C ARG A 282 1.13 6.23 -14.61
N GLU A 283 0.96 6.03 -15.92
CA GLU A 283 2.08 5.93 -16.85
C GLU A 283 2.83 7.25 -16.97
N GLU A 284 2.12 8.39 -16.98
CA GLU A 284 2.77 9.70 -16.92
C GLU A 284 3.62 9.85 -15.64
N LEU A 285 3.10 9.45 -14.48
CA LEU A 285 3.91 9.44 -13.25
C LEU A 285 5.11 8.49 -13.34
N LYS A 286 4.95 7.33 -13.96
CA LYS A 286 6.05 6.37 -14.15
C LYS A 286 7.16 6.97 -15.01
N GLN A 287 6.82 7.67 -16.08
CA GLN A 287 7.77 8.33 -16.98
C GLN A 287 8.62 9.40 -16.28
N THR A 288 8.08 10.06 -15.25
CA THR A 288 8.87 11.03 -14.45
C THR A 288 10.03 10.41 -13.67
N GLN A 289 10.08 9.09 -13.52
CA GLN A 289 11.19 8.39 -12.88
C GLN A 289 12.44 8.34 -13.79
N ASP A 290 12.27 8.54 -15.10
CA ASP A 290 13.38 8.60 -16.06
C ASP A 290 14.24 9.85 -15.80
N PRO A 291 15.57 9.68 -15.64
CA PRO A 291 16.50 10.81 -15.54
C PRO A 291 16.36 11.89 -16.62
N GLN A 292 15.96 11.51 -17.85
CA GLN A 292 15.76 12.47 -18.95
C GLN A 292 14.55 13.38 -18.71
N ALA A 293 13.54 12.91 -17.96
CA ALA A 293 12.35 13.71 -17.63
C ALA A 293 12.64 14.73 -16.51
N TRP A 294 13.63 14.47 -15.65
CA TRP A 294 13.87 15.27 -14.44
C TRP A 294 14.13 16.75 -14.71
N GLU A 295 14.83 17.09 -15.79
CA GLU A 295 15.09 18.49 -16.12
C GLU A 295 13.80 19.30 -16.38
N LYS A 296 12.76 18.64 -16.88
CA LYS A 296 11.47 19.26 -17.18
C LYS A 296 10.54 19.31 -15.97
N VAL A 297 10.57 18.26 -15.14
CA VAL A 297 9.55 18.05 -14.10
C VAL A 297 10.05 18.19 -12.67
N ARG A 298 11.38 18.22 -12.43
CA ARG A 298 11.97 18.25 -11.08
C ARG A 298 12.79 19.52 -10.86
N GLU A 299 12.71 20.06 -9.65
CA GLU A 299 13.57 21.13 -9.17
C GLU A 299 15.01 20.66 -9.03
N LYS A 300 15.98 21.56 -9.23
CA LYS A 300 17.41 21.27 -8.96
C LYS A 300 17.74 21.30 -7.47
N LYS A 301 17.00 22.11 -6.70
CA LYS A 301 17.17 22.30 -5.26
C LYS A 301 16.19 21.40 -4.51
N ARG A 302 16.62 20.83 -3.39
CA ARG A 302 15.76 20.11 -2.45
C ARG A 302 14.86 21.12 -1.71
N ARG A 303 13.83 20.63 -1.01
CA ARG A 303 12.93 21.49 -0.23
C ARG A 303 13.64 22.32 0.85
N ASN A 304 14.79 21.87 1.36
CA ASN A 304 15.63 22.63 2.30
C ASN A 304 16.52 23.69 1.61
N GLY A 305 16.34 23.94 0.31
CA GLY A 305 17.08 24.92 -0.48
C GLY A 305 18.46 24.45 -0.98
N LYS A 306 18.97 23.30 -0.51
CA LYS A 306 20.30 22.79 -0.87
C LYS A 306 20.27 21.99 -2.17
N VAL A 307 21.35 22.06 -2.94
CA VAL A 307 21.62 21.16 -4.07
C VAL A 307 22.50 20.03 -3.55
N GLU A 308 22.03 18.79 -3.70
CA GLU A 308 22.78 17.61 -3.29
C GLU A 308 23.44 17.00 -4.53
N LEU A 309 24.77 16.98 -4.54
CA LEU A 309 25.55 16.45 -5.66
C LEU A 309 25.81 14.96 -5.47
N LYS A 310 25.64 14.18 -6.54
CA LYS A 310 26.07 12.78 -6.61
C LYS A 310 27.58 12.76 -6.72
N THR A 311 28.25 12.16 -5.74
CA THR A 311 29.70 12.05 -5.69
C THR A 311 30.24 10.80 -6.38
N HIS A 312 29.39 9.81 -6.66
CA HIS A 312 29.75 8.52 -7.25
C HIS A 312 28.63 8.00 -8.17
N ASP A 313 28.96 7.04 -9.04
CA ASP A 313 28.04 6.25 -9.87
C ASP A 313 27.10 7.05 -10.78
N VAL A 314 27.64 8.07 -11.46
CA VAL A 314 26.85 8.88 -12.38
C VAL A 314 26.68 8.13 -13.69
N LYS A 315 25.48 7.59 -13.90
CA LYS A 315 25.13 6.85 -15.11
C LYS A 315 24.82 7.80 -16.28
N CYS A 316 25.48 7.60 -17.41
CA CYS A 316 25.16 8.29 -18.66
C CYS A 316 23.75 7.91 -19.14
N THR A 317 22.94 8.90 -19.51
CA THR A 317 21.56 8.72 -19.98
C THR A 317 21.46 8.06 -21.35
N LYS A 318 22.53 8.10 -22.15
CA LYS A 318 22.57 7.53 -23.50
C LYS A 318 23.17 6.12 -23.52
N CYS A 319 24.43 5.97 -23.10
CA CYS A 319 25.14 4.69 -23.20
C CYS A 319 25.04 3.82 -21.93
N SER A 320 24.36 4.28 -20.88
CA SER A 320 24.25 3.57 -19.59
C SER A 320 25.57 3.30 -18.85
N THR A 321 26.70 3.82 -19.34
CA THR A 321 27.99 3.69 -18.66
C THR A 321 27.97 4.45 -17.34
N VAL A 322 28.46 3.80 -16.29
CA VAL A 322 28.65 4.40 -14.96
C VAL A 322 29.97 5.16 -14.94
N ILE A 323 29.93 6.42 -14.52
CA ILE A 323 31.08 7.32 -14.51
C ILE A 323 31.28 7.81 -13.08
N ASN A 324 32.42 7.43 -12.51
CA ASN A 324 32.79 7.73 -11.12
C ASN A 324 33.72 8.93 -11.00
N ASP A 325 34.28 9.42 -12.11
CA ASP A 325 35.10 10.61 -12.11
C ASP A 325 34.22 11.86 -11.93
N VAL A 326 34.45 12.64 -10.86
CA VAL A 326 33.71 13.86 -10.55
C VAL A 326 34.06 15.07 -11.43
N SER A 327 35.20 15.04 -12.11
CA SER A 327 35.69 16.16 -12.95
C SER A 327 34.97 16.26 -14.31
N LEU A 328 34.44 15.14 -14.83
CA LEU A 328 33.86 15.07 -16.16
C LEU A 328 32.47 15.72 -16.20
N LYS A 329 32.23 16.72 -17.04
CA LYS A 329 30.88 17.29 -17.21
C LYS A 329 30.00 16.48 -18.15
N ASN A 330 30.62 15.85 -19.15
CA ASN A 330 29.97 15.05 -20.19
C ASN A 330 30.43 13.59 -20.13
N CYS A 331 29.63 12.68 -20.68
CA CYS A 331 29.99 11.28 -20.80
C CYS A 331 31.20 11.10 -21.74
N PRO A 332 32.33 10.55 -21.26
CA PRO A 332 33.52 10.36 -22.09
C PRO A 332 33.27 9.31 -23.18
N VAL A 333 32.47 8.27 -22.89
CA VAL A 333 32.17 7.19 -23.83
C VAL A 333 31.36 7.68 -25.03
N CYS A 334 30.33 8.49 -24.79
CA CYS A 334 29.52 9.04 -25.88
C CYS A 334 30.28 10.09 -26.69
N LEU A 335 31.15 10.85 -26.03
CA LEU A 335 32.00 11.83 -26.69
C LEU A 335 33.04 11.15 -27.59
N GLU A 336 33.70 10.10 -27.12
CA GLU A 336 34.69 9.37 -27.91
C GLU A 336 34.08 8.54 -29.05
N LYS A 337 33.00 7.81 -28.78
CA LYS A 337 32.43 6.87 -29.78
C LYS A 337 31.59 7.54 -30.85
N GLU A 338 30.86 8.59 -30.48
CA GLU A 338 29.81 9.16 -31.33
C GLU A 338 29.97 10.68 -31.51
N ASN A 339 30.99 11.30 -30.91
CA ASN A 339 31.20 12.74 -30.91
C ASN A 339 29.98 13.53 -30.41
N VAL A 340 29.27 12.97 -29.41
CA VAL A 340 28.09 13.60 -28.80
C VAL A 340 28.36 13.96 -27.34
N GLU A 341 28.20 15.24 -27.02
CA GLU A 341 28.23 15.71 -25.63
C GLU A 341 26.94 15.33 -24.90
N ILE A 342 27.05 14.36 -23.98
CA ILE A 342 25.95 13.98 -23.09
C ILE A 342 26.26 14.47 -21.68
N PRO A 343 25.56 15.50 -21.16
CA PRO A 343 25.81 16.00 -19.82
C PRO A 343 25.47 14.96 -18.76
N LEU A 344 26.33 14.85 -17.75
CA LEU A 344 26.16 13.92 -16.64
C LEU A 344 25.28 14.56 -15.55
N ILE A 345 24.19 13.89 -15.18
CA ILE A 345 23.30 14.35 -14.10
C ILE A 345 23.99 14.08 -12.75
N ARG A 346 24.67 15.12 -12.25
CA ARG A 346 25.46 15.08 -11.01
C ARG A 346 24.72 15.56 -9.77
N TYR A 347 23.40 15.69 -9.81
CA TYR A 347 22.62 16.07 -8.64
C TYR A 347 21.48 15.10 -8.37
N THR A 348 21.08 15.03 -7.11
CA THR A 348 19.86 14.35 -6.68
C THR A 348 18.68 15.30 -6.89
N PRO A 349 17.69 14.95 -7.72
CA PRO A 349 16.58 15.83 -8.03
C PRO A 349 15.79 16.25 -6.78
N GLY A 350 15.37 17.51 -6.78
CA GLY A 350 14.46 18.11 -5.82
C GLY A 350 13.01 17.64 -5.98
N PRO A 351 12.04 18.34 -5.38
CA PRO A 351 10.62 18.04 -5.59
C PRO A 351 10.18 18.25 -7.05
N TYR A 352 8.96 17.85 -7.40
CA TYR A 352 8.32 18.27 -8.64
C TYR A 352 8.20 19.79 -8.71
N THR A 353 8.39 20.34 -9.91
CA THR A 353 8.23 21.78 -10.16
C THR A 353 6.78 22.21 -9.97
N MET A 354 6.59 23.47 -9.60
CA MET A 354 5.23 24.06 -9.50
C MET A 354 4.45 23.95 -10.80
N LYS A 355 5.12 24.08 -11.95
CA LYS A 355 4.52 23.90 -13.28
C LYS A 355 3.96 22.48 -13.44
N PHE A 356 4.79 21.46 -13.21
CA PHE A 356 4.36 20.06 -13.32
C PHE A 356 3.19 19.75 -12.39
N ARG A 357 3.23 20.22 -11.13
CA ARG A 357 2.17 19.95 -10.16
C ARG A 357 0.82 20.55 -10.57
N ARG A 358 0.81 21.76 -11.16
CA ARG A 358 -0.41 22.38 -11.71
C ARG A 358 -0.94 21.63 -12.92
N GLU A 359 -0.07 21.30 -13.86
CA GLU A 359 -0.42 20.55 -15.07
C GLU A 359 -0.97 19.15 -14.73
N TYR A 360 -0.36 18.47 -13.76
CA TYR A 360 -0.79 17.15 -13.33
C TYR A 360 -2.10 17.20 -12.55
N LEU A 361 -2.32 18.22 -11.71
CA LEU A 361 -3.63 18.45 -11.06
C LEU A 361 -4.74 18.65 -12.10
N GLU A 362 -4.47 19.41 -13.16
CA GLU A 362 -5.41 19.62 -14.27
C GLU A 362 -5.78 18.28 -14.92
N LYS A 363 -4.78 17.45 -15.26
CA LYS A 363 -4.99 16.12 -15.85
C LYS A 363 -5.75 15.18 -14.93
N LEU A 364 -5.42 15.16 -13.65
CA LEU A 364 -6.08 14.32 -12.65
C LEU A 364 -7.57 14.63 -12.55
N LEU A 365 -7.92 15.91 -12.45
CA LEU A 365 -9.31 16.37 -12.39
C LEU A 365 -10.07 16.15 -13.70
N VAL A 366 -9.43 16.35 -14.85
CA VAL A 366 -10.02 15.98 -16.15
C VAL A 366 -10.30 14.48 -16.21
N GLY A 367 -9.36 13.65 -15.74
CA GLY A 367 -9.52 12.21 -15.62
C GLY A 367 -10.71 11.85 -14.72
N GLN A 368 -10.82 12.48 -13.55
CA GLN A 368 -11.95 12.31 -12.63
C GLN A 368 -13.28 12.60 -13.33
N VAL A 369 -13.43 13.77 -13.95
CA VAL A 369 -14.69 14.15 -14.65
C VAL A 369 -15.02 13.18 -15.79
N LYS A 370 -14.01 12.67 -16.51
CA LYS A 370 -14.23 11.65 -17.56
C LYS A 370 -14.77 10.34 -16.96
N ILE A 371 -14.17 9.84 -15.88
CA ILE A 371 -14.62 8.61 -15.22
C ILE A 371 -16.03 8.81 -14.64
N GLN A 372 -16.31 9.94 -13.98
CA GLN A 372 -17.64 10.25 -13.45
C GLN A 372 -18.72 10.14 -14.55
N LYS A 373 -18.42 10.65 -15.75
CA LYS A 373 -19.32 10.54 -16.92
C LYS A 373 -19.44 9.10 -17.44
N GLN A 374 -18.32 8.39 -17.59
CA GLN A 374 -18.32 7.02 -18.12
C GLN A 374 -19.03 6.04 -17.17
N LYS A 375 -18.86 6.20 -15.85
CA LYS A 375 -19.50 5.36 -14.84
C LYS A 375 -20.90 5.82 -14.43
N ASN A 376 -21.34 6.99 -14.89
CA ASN A 376 -22.54 7.66 -14.38
C ASN A 376 -22.54 7.77 -12.85
N ASP A 377 -21.39 8.12 -12.29
CA ASP A 377 -21.14 8.21 -10.85
C ASP A 377 -20.55 9.60 -10.55
N PRO A 378 -21.39 10.60 -10.22
CA PRO A 378 -20.94 11.97 -9.98
C PRO A 378 -20.15 12.13 -8.68
N ASP A 379 -20.28 11.18 -7.75
CA ASP A 379 -19.64 11.22 -6.43
C ASP A 379 -18.25 10.56 -6.42
N MET A 380 -17.85 9.93 -7.53
CA MET A 380 -16.52 9.35 -7.67
C MET A 380 -15.44 10.44 -7.68
N GLU A 381 -14.53 10.38 -6.72
CA GLU A 381 -13.40 11.31 -6.59
C GLU A 381 -12.07 10.55 -6.73
N LEU A 382 -11.19 11.02 -7.63
CA LEU A 382 -9.79 10.59 -7.67
C LEU A 382 -8.92 11.39 -6.69
N ILE A 383 -9.35 12.61 -6.39
CA ILE A 383 -8.76 13.52 -5.42
C ILE A 383 -9.88 14.18 -4.61
N LEU A 384 -9.77 14.15 -3.28
CA LEU A 384 -10.78 14.69 -2.38
C LEU A 384 -10.73 16.22 -2.35
N LYS A 385 -11.87 16.86 -2.06
CA LYS A 385 -11.94 18.32 -1.89
C LYS A 385 -11.03 18.80 -0.75
N GLU A 386 -10.94 18.04 0.33
CA GLU A 386 -10.05 18.29 1.46
C GLU A 386 -8.57 18.26 1.04
N GLU A 387 -8.19 17.37 0.12
CA GLU A 387 -6.84 17.36 -0.46
C GLU A 387 -6.58 18.62 -1.29
N ILE A 388 -7.57 19.11 -2.05
CA ILE A 388 -7.45 20.37 -2.80
C ILE A 388 -7.26 21.57 -1.86
N HIS A 389 -8.02 21.64 -0.77
CA HIS A 389 -7.85 22.67 0.25
C HIS A 389 -6.44 22.66 0.86
N GLU A 390 -5.93 21.47 1.20
CA GLU A 390 -4.60 21.34 1.78
C GLU A 390 -3.49 21.63 0.77
N ILE A 391 -3.63 21.18 -0.48
CA ILE A 391 -2.71 21.53 -1.58
C ILE A 391 -2.68 23.04 -1.76
N GLN A 392 -3.83 23.72 -1.76
CA GLN A 392 -3.90 25.17 -1.89
C GLN A 392 -3.22 25.88 -0.72
N ARG A 393 -3.44 25.41 0.52
CA ARG A 393 -2.77 25.94 1.70
C ARG A 393 -1.26 25.84 1.57
N ILE A 394 -0.75 24.67 1.18
CA ILE A 394 0.69 24.44 0.97
C ILE A 394 1.25 25.34 -0.13
N TRP A 395 0.56 25.45 -1.28
CA TRP A 395 1.03 26.30 -2.39
C TRP A 395 1.07 27.77 -2.01
N ARG A 396 0.09 28.26 -1.25
CA ARG A 396 0.07 29.64 -0.77
C ARG A 396 1.22 29.89 0.22
N MET A 397 1.33 29.05 1.25
CA MET A 397 2.23 29.26 2.39
C MET A 397 3.70 28.97 2.04
N GLU A 398 3.97 27.93 1.25
CA GLU A 398 5.35 27.51 0.96
C GLU A 398 5.87 27.99 -0.40
N GLN A 399 4.98 28.27 -1.36
CA GLN A 399 5.36 28.57 -2.75
C GLN A 399 4.92 29.97 -3.20
N GLY A 400 4.24 30.74 -2.34
CA GLY A 400 3.79 32.09 -2.67
C GLY A 400 2.67 32.15 -3.71
N ASP A 401 1.85 31.09 -3.83
CA ASP A 401 0.72 31.03 -4.77
C ASP A 401 -0.49 31.84 -4.28
N TRP A 402 -0.38 33.16 -4.27
CA TRP A 402 -1.44 34.08 -3.82
C TRP A 402 -2.68 34.11 -4.73
N GLN A 403 -2.55 33.60 -5.96
CA GLN A 403 -3.64 33.54 -6.94
C GLN A 403 -4.64 32.41 -6.65
N ASN A 404 -4.33 31.52 -5.71
CA ASN A 404 -5.12 30.33 -5.42
C ASN A 404 -5.29 29.41 -6.64
N SER A 405 -4.17 29.03 -7.25
CA SER A 405 -4.15 28.28 -8.50
C SER A 405 -4.87 26.92 -8.39
N ALA A 406 -4.79 26.23 -7.25
CA ALA A 406 -5.44 24.92 -7.10
C ALA A 406 -6.97 25.06 -7.13
N TYR A 407 -7.53 26.09 -6.47
CA TYR A 407 -8.97 26.39 -6.55
C TYR A 407 -9.40 26.81 -7.94
N GLN A 408 -8.62 27.65 -8.62
CA GLN A 408 -8.91 28.05 -10.01
C GLN A 408 -8.94 26.85 -10.96
N ILE A 409 -7.96 25.94 -10.84
CA ILE A 409 -7.91 24.70 -11.64
C ILE A 409 -9.13 23.83 -11.34
N TYR A 410 -9.48 23.67 -10.07
CA TYR A 410 -10.63 22.87 -9.66
C TYR A 410 -11.95 23.43 -10.21
N GLU A 411 -12.22 24.72 -10.03
CA GLU A 411 -13.41 25.40 -10.55
C GLU A 411 -13.48 25.34 -12.08
N LYS A 412 -12.35 25.58 -12.76
CA LYS A 412 -12.28 25.53 -14.23
C LYS A 412 -12.70 24.17 -14.79
N ILE A 413 -12.32 23.07 -14.14
CA ILE A 413 -12.56 21.72 -14.66
C ILE A 413 -13.89 21.14 -14.18
N THR A 414 -14.18 21.29 -12.90
CA THR A 414 -15.36 20.67 -12.27
C THR A 414 -16.60 21.55 -12.36
N GLY A 415 -16.43 22.86 -12.59
CA GLY A 415 -17.49 23.86 -12.47
C GLY A 415 -17.88 24.17 -11.03
N ILE A 416 -17.23 23.55 -10.03
CA ILE A 416 -17.54 23.71 -8.62
C ILE A 416 -16.53 24.69 -8.01
N LYS A 417 -17.05 25.77 -7.43
CA LYS A 417 -16.23 26.73 -6.70
C LYS A 417 -15.97 26.22 -5.29
N LEU A 418 -14.69 25.99 -4.97
CA LEU A 418 -14.25 25.74 -3.59
C LEU A 418 -13.88 27.08 -2.96
N GLU A 419 -14.51 27.41 -1.84
CA GLU A 419 -14.14 28.59 -1.05
C GLU A 419 -13.20 28.16 0.07
N SER A 420 -12.23 29.01 0.42
CA SER A 420 -11.46 28.78 1.64
C SER A 420 -12.45 28.71 2.80
N ALA A 421 -12.38 27.66 3.63
CA ALA A 421 -12.95 27.73 4.97
C ALA A 421 -12.52 29.07 5.56
N LYS A 422 -13.49 29.90 5.96
CA LYS A 422 -13.20 31.22 6.54
C LYS A 422 -12.10 31.02 7.57
N GLU A 423 -10.96 31.66 7.34
CA GLU A 423 -9.94 31.74 8.36
C GLU A 423 -10.63 32.45 9.54
N ASP A 424 -10.90 31.70 10.61
CA ASP A 424 -11.06 32.27 11.95
C ASP A 424 -9.72 32.95 12.28
N LEU A 425 -9.54 34.13 11.71
CA LEU A 425 -8.56 35.11 12.13
C LEU A 425 -9.08 35.65 13.46
N GLY A 426 -8.65 35.01 14.54
CA GLY A 426 -8.65 35.59 15.88
C GLY A 426 -7.73 36.80 15.97
#